data_AF-A0A415HA79-F1
#
_entry.id   AF-A0A415HA79-F1
#
_cell.length_a   1.000
_cell.length_b   1.000
_cell.length_c   1.000
_cell.angle_alpha   90.00
_cell.angle_beta   90.00
_cell.angle_gamma   90.00
#
_symmetry.space_group_name_H-M   'P 1'
#
loop_
_entity.id
_entity.type
_entity.pdbx_description
1 polymer ?
#
loop_
_entity_poly.entity_id
_entity_poly.type
_entity_poly.pdbx_seq_one_letter_code
_entity_poly.pdbx_strand_id
1 'polypeptide(L)'
;MTEKELRQSYVNAAVSYLGCKESNGSHKKIIDLYNSHKPLARNYAVKYTDSWCATFVSAMAIKTGLTDIIPTECGCGQMIQLFQKLDAWEENDAYRPSTGDVIFYDWDDNGVGDDTGWPEHVGIVVSVSGNTIKIIEGNKSDSVSYRELAVNGRYIRGYGVPKYSSKATGAGSGSGNGGGLKYSKGDIVNFTGSKHYTSANAISGPSCKAGKAKVTDTAEGTKHPYHLIAVNGSGSTVYGWVNASDIAGASTAAASGSIAEGKTVKVKSSAAKYATGQTIPSWVKSRKYTVQKIDGDRALLKEITSWVKISDLELA
;
A
#
# COMPACT_ATOMS: atom_id res chain seq x y z
N MET A 1 6.94 -7.34 -0.85
CA MET A 1 5.52 -7.03 -0.64
C MET A 1 5.34 -5.52 -0.77
N THR A 2 4.28 -5.08 -1.43
CA THR A 2 3.86 -3.67 -1.49
C THR A 2 3.25 -3.23 -0.15
N GLU A 3 3.09 -1.92 0.06
CA GLU A 3 2.40 -1.41 1.26
C GLU A 3 1.01 -2.02 1.44
N LYS A 4 0.23 -2.09 0.35
CA LYS A 4 -1.12 -2.66 0.37
C LYS A 4 -1.11 -4.14 0.74
N GLU A 5 -0.14 -4.90 0.22
CA GLU A 5 0.03 -6.31 0.57
C GLU A 5 0.43 -6.49 2.03
N LEU A 6 1.28 -5.61 2.57
CA LEU A 6 1.67 -5.64 3.99
C LEU A 6 0.47 -5.34 4.90
N ARG A 7 -0.28 -4.28 4.61
CA ARG A 7 -1.55 -3.95 5.29
C ARG A 7 -2.52 -5.13 5.27
N GLN A 8 -2.73 -5.70 4.09
CA GLN A 8 -3.63 -6.85 3.94
C GLN A 8 -3.11 -8.10 4.66
N SER A 9 -1.79 -8.32 4.71
CA SER A 9 -1.21 -9.45 5.43
C SER A 9 -1.46 -9.35 6.94
N TYR A 10 -1.39 -8.15 7.52
CA TYR A 10 -1.71 -7.88 8.92
C TYR A 10 -3.18 -8.16 9.23
N VAL A 11 -4.09 -7.69 8.37
CA VAL A 11 -5.52 -7.99 8.50
C VAL A 11 -5.83 -9.48 8.29
N ASN A 12 -5.22 -10.13 7.30
CA ASN A 12 -5.42 -11.56 7.07
C ASN A 12 -4.94 -12.41 8.24
N ALA A 13 -3.83 -12.01 8.88
CA ALA A 13 -3.37 -12.62 10.12
C ALA A 13 -4.46 -12.52 11.19
N ALA A 14 -5.02 -11.34 11.43
CA ALA A 14 -6.12 -11.15 12.39
C ALA A 14 -7.35 -12.00 12.05
N VAL A 15 -7.80 -11.97 10.79
CA VAL A 15 -8.98 -12.72 10.31
C VAL A 15 -8.81 -14.23 10.47
N SER A 16 -7.57 -14.76 10.39
CA SER A 16 -7.31 -16.19 10.63
C SER A 16 -7.63 -16.65 12.07
N TYR A 17 -7.81 -15.72 13.00
CA TYR A 17 -8.22 -16.00 14.39
C TYR A 17 -9.70 -15.69 14.66
N LEU A 18 -10.48 -15.29 13.66
CA LEU A 18 -11.91 -15.02 13.83
C LEU A 18 -12.62 -16.21 14.52
N GLY A 19 -13.40 -15.91 15.57
CA GLY A 19 -14.11 -16.91 16.35
C GLY A 19 -13.29 -17.57 17.47
N CYS A 20 -11.99 -17.28 17.61
CA CYS A 20 -11.23 -17.68 18.79
C CYS A 20 -11.84 -17.02 20.03
N LYS A 21 -11.94 -17.74 21.15
CA LYS A 21 -12.64 -17.30 22.36
C LYS A 21 -12.20 -18.03 23.61
N GLU A 22 -12.49 -17.45 24.76
CA GLU A 22 -12.09 -18.00 26.05
C GLU A 22 -12.85 -19.27 26.42
N SER A 23 -14.15 -19.33 26.11
CA SER A 23 -15.03 -20.43 26.52
C SER A 23 -14.63 -21.81 25.98
N ASN A 24 -13.86 -21.86 24.90
CA ASN A 24 -13.29 -23.11 24.37
C ASN A 24 -11.75 -23.12 24.38
N GLY A 25 -11.12 -22.15 25.05
CA GLY A 25 -9.67 -22.03 25.20
C GLY A 25 -8.90 -21.73 23.91
N SER A 26 -9.57 -21.43 22.80
CA SER A 26 -8.90 -21.18 21.51
C SER A 26 -8.20 -19.83 21.44
N HIS A 27 -8.40 -18.93 22.42
CA HIS A 27 -7.62 -17.71 22.55
C HIS A 27 -6.19 -17.95 23.04
N LYS A 28 -5.92 -19.08 23.71
CA LYS A 28 -4.59 -19.38 24.29
C LYS A 28 -3.46 -19.32 23.27
N LYS A 29 -3.68 -19.79 22.03
CA LYS A 29 -2.70 -19.70 20.93
C LYS A 29 -2.33 -18.26 20.53
N ILE A 30 -3.18 -17.27 20.83
CA ILE A 30 -2.89 -15.84 20.62
C ILE A 30 -1.92 -15.37 21.71
N ILE A 31 -2.22 -15.72 22.95
CA ILE A 31 -1.39 -15.39 24.12
C ILE A 31 -0.03 -16.07 24.03
N ASP A 32 0.01 -17.34 23.61
CA ASP A 32 1.25 -18.10 23.40
C ASP A 32 2.14 -17.46 22.33
N LEU A 33 1.54 -17.04 21.21
CA LEU A 33 2.25 -16.36 20.14
C LEU A 33 2.86 -15.04 20.61
N TYR A 34 2.09 -14.23 21.35
CA TYR A 34 2.61 -13.01 21.96
C TYR A 34 3.77 -13.32 22.91
N ASN A 35 3.57 -14.27 23.83
CA ASN A 35 4.55 -14.63 24.84
C ASN A 35 5.81 -15.28 24.26
N SER A 36 5.78 -15.82 23.04
CA SER A 36 6.97 -16.36 22.37
C SER A 36 7.94 -15.28 21.88
N HIS A 37 7.48 -14.03 21.70
CA HIS A 37 8.32 -12.92 21.25
C HIS A 37 9.07 -12.30 22.43
N LYS A 38 10.39 -12.12 22.29
CA LYS A 38 11.28 -11.60 23.33
C LYS A 38 12.06 -10.39 22.83
N PRO A 39 12.35 -9.40 23.69
CA PRO A 39 11.91 -9.30 25.09
C PRO A 39 10.40 -9.09 25.22
N LEU A 40 9.82 -9.52 26.35
CA LEU A 40 8.40 -9.27 26.63
C LEU A 40 8.20 -7.79 26.93
N ALA A 41 7.12 -7.20 26.41
CA ALA A 41 6.74 -5.86 26.81
C ALA A 41 6.58 -5.83 28.33
N ARG A 42 7.16 -4.80 28.96
CA ARG A 42 7.14 -4.61 30.42
C ARG A 42 7.71 -5.77 31.24
N ASN A 43 8.49 -6.66 30.62
CA ASN A 43 8.97 -7.90 31.22
C ASN A 43 7.83 -8.78 31.79
N TYR A 44 6.64 -8.73 31.17
CA TYR A 44 5.45 -9.42 31.66
C TYR A 44 4.99 -10.51 30.68
N ALA A 45 4.84 -11.73 31.20
CA ALA A 45 4.22 -12.83 30.46
C ALA A 45 2.70 -12.78 30.68
N VAL A 46 1.94 -12.54 29.61
CA VAL A 46 0.48 -12.43 29.67
C VAL A 46 -0.13 -13.77 30.07
N LYS A 47 -1.03 -13.77 31.04
CA LYS A 47 -1.73 -14.98 31.50
C LYS A 47 -2.97 -15.22 30.64
N TYR A 48 -3.45 -16.46 30.61
CA TYR A 48 -4.69 -16.81 29.89
C TYR A 48 -5.97 -16.19 30.44
N THR A 49 -5.90 -15.59 31.64
CA THR A 49 -7.01 -14.92 32.33
C THR A 49 -6.92 -13.40 32.24
N ASP A 50 -5.85 -12.87 31.67
CA ASP A 50 -5.68 -11.43 31.50
C ASP A 50 -6.50 -10.95 30.30
N SER A 51 -6.91 -9.69 30.31
CA SER A 51 -7.46 -9.06 29.11
C SER A 51 -6.43 -9.05 27.98
N TRP A 52 -6.85 -9.43 26.76
CA TRP A 52 -5.91 -9.73 25.68
C TRP A 52 -6.18 -8.96 24.37
N CYS A 53 -6.85 -7.81 24.42
CA CYS A 53 -7.10 -6.96 23.24
C CYS A 53 -5.80 -6.42 22.61
N ALA A 54 -4.95 -5.73 23.39
CA ALA A 54 -3.64 -5.24 22.93
C ALA A 54 -2.68 -6.41 22.62
N THR A 55 -2.74 -7.48 23.42
CA THR A 55 -2.01 -8.73 23.17
C THR A 55 -2.35 -9.32 21.79
N PHE A 56 -3.61 -9.27 21.36
CA PHE A 56 -4.03 -9.73 20.03
C PHE A 56 -3.41 -8.88 18.91
N VAL A 57 -3.48 -7.56 19.00
CA VAL A 57 -2.87 -6.61 18.03
C VAL A 57 -1.36 -6.89 17.89
N SER A 58 -0.67 -7.03 19.03
CA SER A 58 0.75 -7.37 19.10
C SER A 58 1.06 -8.75 18.52
N ALA A 59 0.25 -9.76 18.83
CA ALA A 59 0.43 -11.12 18.30
C ALA A 59 0.33 -11.14 16.77
N MET A 60 -0.53 -10.32 16.17
CA MET A 60 -0.62 -10.20 14.72
C MET A 60 0.62 -9.53 14.13
N ALA A 61 1.20 -8.55 14.83
CA ALA A 61 2.42 -7.88 14.39
C ALA A 61 3.61 -8.85 14.42
N ILE A 62 3.70 -9.66 15.48
CA ILE A 62 4.67 -10.75 15.61
C ILE A 62 4.49 -11.77 14.49
N LYS A 63 3.25 -12.23 14.25
CA LYS A 63 2.94 -13.23 13.21
C LYS A 63 3.39 -12.80 11.81
N THR A 64 3.33 -11.50 11.54
CA THR A 64 3.60 -10.92 10.22
C THR A 64 5.00 -10.32 10.10
N GLY A 65 5.79 -10.33 11.19
CA GLY A 65 7.12 -9.72 11.22
C GLY A 65 7.09 -8.19 11.09
N LEU A 66 6.00 -7.54 11.54
CA LEU A 66 5.77 -6.10 11.42
C LEU A 66 6.04 -5.33 12.73
N THR A 67 6.71 -5.95 13.70
CA THR A 67 6.96 -5.40 15.03
C THR A 67 7.75 -4.09 15.03
N ASP A 68 8.45 -3.77 13.94
CA ASP A 68 9.22 -2.54 13.80
C ASP A 68 8.35 -1.30 13.51
N ILE A 69 7.12 -1.50 13.04
CA ILE A 69 6.17 -0.43 12.71
C ILE A 69 4.85 -0.53 13.47
N ILE A 70 4.59 -1.69 14.10
CA ILE A 70 3.47 -1.94 15.00
C ILE A 70 4.07 -2.39 16.33
N PRO A 71 4.03 -1.57 17.39
CA PRO A 71 4.69 -1.87 18.64
C PRO A 71 4.07 -3.10 19.33
N THR A 72 4.90 -3.84 20.06
CA THR A 72 4.47 -4.97 20.88
C THR A 72 4.21 -4.50 22.31
N GLU A 73 2.98 -4.65 22.77
CA GLU A 73 2.51 -4.25 24.10
C GLU A 73 1.25 -5.04 24.50
N CYS A 74 0.98 -5.15 25.81
CA CYS A 74 -0.20 -5.82 26.37
C CYS A 74 -1.20 -4.85 27.04
N GLY A 75 -0.89 -3.56 27.17
CA GLY A 75 -1.81 -2.51 27.62
C GLY A 75 -2.15 -1.47 26.52
N CYS A 76 -3.43 -1.09 26.40
CA CYS A 76 -3.89 -0.16 25.35
C CYS A 76 -3.20 1.21 25.43
N GLY A 77 -3.23 1.88 26.59
CA GLY A 77 -2.66 3.23 26.71
C GLY A 77 -1.14 3.26 26.55
N GLN A 78 -0.44 2.21 26.97
CA GLN A 78 1.00 2.10 26.67
C GLN A 78 1.27 1.86 25.19
N MET A 79 0.40 1.13 24.49
CA MET A 79 0.53 0.96 23.05
C MET A 79 0.35 2.28 22.29
N ILE A 80 -0.60 3.14 22.71
CA ILE A 80 -0.71 4.51 22.19
C ILE A 80 0.60 5.28 22.37
N GLN A 81 1.17 5.28 23.58
CA GLN A 81 2.45 5.96 23.83
C GLN A 81 3.60 5.46 22.93
N LEU A 82 3.58 4.16 22.57
CA LEU A 82 4.55 3.61 21.64
C LEU A 82 4.28 4.05 20.20
N PHE A 83 3.03 4.10 19.76
CA PHE A 83 2.68 4.68 18.45
C PHE A 83 3.05 6.16 18.35
N GLN A 84 2.85 6.94 19.41
CA GLN A 84 3.30 8.33 19.48
C GLN A 84 4.84 8.44 19.33
N LYS A 85 5.60 7.58 20.01
CA LYS A 85 7.07 7.51 19.87
C LYS A 85 7.53 7.10 18.47
N LEU A 86 6.73 6.30 17.77
CA LEU A 86 6.98 5.93 16.37
C LEU A 86 6.56 7.02 15.37
N ASP A 87 6.00 8.15 15.85
CA ASP A 87 5.42 9.20 15.02
C ASP A 87 4.37 8.59 14.06
N ALA A 88 3.52 7.74 14.63
CA ALA A 88 2.54 6.92 13.92
C ALA A 88 1.20 6.90 14.68
N TRP A 89 0.87 8.02 15.33
CA TRP A 89 -0.36 8.22 16.09
C TRP A 89 -1.19 9.34 15.47
N GLU A 90 -2.49 9.09 15.33
CA GLU A 90 -3.49 10.04 14.86
C GLU A 90 -4.54 10.22 15.96
N GLU A 91 -4.60 11.43 16.51
CA GLU A 91 -5.51 11.82 17.60
C GLU A 91 -6.90 12.20 17.06
N ASN A 92 -7.01 12.59 15.78
CA ASN A 92 -8.24 13.10 15.20
C ASN A 92 -9.24 11.96 14.95
N ASP A 93 -10.37 11.97 15.65
CA ASP A 93 -11.42 10.94 15.52
C ASP A 93 -12.12 10.97 14.16
N ALA A 94 -12.07 12.11 13.47
CA ALA A 94 -12.58 12.27 12.12
C ALA A 94 -11.62 11.75 11.04
N TYR A 95 -10.41 11.31 11.40
CA TYR A 95 -9.53 10.61 10.47
C TYR A 95 -10.25 9.42 9.85
N ARG A 96 -10.14 9.29 8.52
CA ARG A 96 -10.71 8.16 7.79
C ARG A 96 -9.66 7.07 7.67
N PRO A 97 -9.75 5.96 8.45
CA PRO A 97 -8.65 5.01 8.54
C PRO A 97 -8.47 4.18 7.27
N SER A 98 -7.30 3.58 7.19
CA SER A 98 -6.92 2.62 6.16
C SER A 98 -6.92 1.20 6.71
N THR A 99 -7.07 0.21 5.83
CA THR A 99 -6.85 -1.20 6.16
C THR A 99 -5.49 -1.37 6.85
N GLY A 100 -5.48 -2.07 7.98
CA GLY A 100 -4.30 -2.33 8.80
C GLY A 100 -3.99 -1.27 9.86
N ASP A 101 -4.68 -0.13 9.87
CA ASP A 101 -4.56 0.82 10.98
C ASP A 101 -5.10 0.17 12.27
N VAL A 102 -4.55 0.58 13.42
CA VAL A 102 -4.94 0.08 14.74
C VAL A 102 -5.85 1.12 15.37
N ILE A 103 -7.10 0.77 15.64
CA ILE A 103 -8.09 1.68 16.23
C ILE A 103 -8.16 1.45 17.74
N PHE A 104 -8.15 2.53 18.50
CA PHE A 104 -8.31 2.51 19.95
C PHE A 104 -9.68 3.05 20.35
N TYR A 105 -10.15 2.61 21.51
CA TYR A 105 -11.45 2.99 22.05
C TYR A 105 -11.32 3.54 23.46
N ASP A 106 -12.12 4.56 23.74
CA ASP A 106 -12.42 5.09 25.07
C ASP A 106 -13.94 5.03 25.27
N TRP A 107 -14.42 4.24 26.23
CA TRP A 107 -15.87 4.10 26.46
C TRP A 107 -16.44 5.26 27.27
N ASP A 108 -15.58 6.06 27.89
CA ASP A 108 -15.95 7.27 28.63
C ASP A 108 -16.02 8.53 27.72
N ASP A 109 -15.71 8.40 26.42
CA ASP A 109 -15.85 9.47 25.43
C ASP A 109 -17.25 10.13 25.50
N ASN A 110 -17.25 11.45 25.70
CA ASN A 110 -18.44 12.28 25.81
C ASN A 110 -19.01 12.71 24.44
N GLY A 111 -18.29 12.45 23.35
CA GLY A 111 -18.65 12.75 21.96
C GLY A 111 -18.41 14.21 21.55
N VAL A 112 -17.57 14.96 22.27
CA VAL A 112 -17.27 16.37 22.01
C VAL A 112 -15.79 16.57 21.70
N GLY A 113 -15.51 16.94 20.45
CA GLY A 113 -14.14 17.14 19.98
C GLY A 113 -13.40 15.81 19.78
N ASP A 114 -12.09 15.91 19.65
CA ASP A 114 -11.22 14.73 19.61
C ASP A 114 -11.08 14.17 21.03
N ASP A 115 -11.33 12.87 21.18
CA ASP A 115 -11.18 12.19 22.46
C ASP A 115 -9.69 12.04 22.82
N THR A 116 -9.38 12.41 24.06
CA THR A 116 -8.01 12.40 24.61
C THR A 116 -7.88 11.48 25.84
N GLY A 117 -8.94 10.77 26.22
CA GLY A 117 -9.00 9.97 27.44
C GLY A 117 -8.12 8.70 27.45
N TRP A 118 -8.33 7.82 28.43
CA TRP A 118 -7.48 6.63 28.59
C TRP A 118 -8.13 5.41 27.92
N PRO A 119 -7.48 4.79 26.93
CA PRO A 119 -8.14 3.74 26.15
C PRO A 119 -8.34 2.45 26.97
N GLU A 120 -9.49 1.81 26.81
CA GLU A 120 -9.78 0.51 27.41
C GLU A 120 -9.79 -0.63 26.38
N HIS A 121 -9.91 -0.32 25.09
CA HIS A 121 -9.95 -1.34 24.05
C HIS A 121 -9.20 -0.95 22.77
N VAL A 122 -8.90 -1.95 21.94
CA VAL A 122 -8.15 -1.78 20.68
C VAL A 122 -8.52 -2.86 19.68
N GLY A 123 -8.53 -2.51 18.39
CA GLY A 123 -8.79 -3.41 17.28
C GLY A 123 -7.96 -3.09 16.03
N ILE A 124 -8.16 -3.88 14.97
CA ILE A 124 -7.48 -3.72 13.68
C ILE A 124 -8.52 -3.38 12.61
N VAL A 125 -8.30 -2.29 11.88
CA VAL A 125 -9.17 -1.88 10.78
C VAL A 125 -9.03 -2.85 9.61
N VAL A 126 -10.13 -3.51 9.26
CA VAL A 126 -10.20 -4.49 8.16
C VAL A 126 -10.45 -3.75 6.84
N SER A 127 -11.43 -2.85 6.83
CA SER A 127 -11.81 -2.06 5.66
C SER A 127 -12.64 -0.85 6.05
N VAL A 128 -12.76 0.12 5.13
CA VAL A 128 -13.71 1.22 5.27
C VAL A 128 -14.55 1.32 3.98
N SER A 129 -15.86 1.08 4.11
CA SER A 129 -16.83 1.15 3.01
C SER A 129 -17.82 2.28 3.26
N GLY A 130 -17.87 3.27 2.36
CA GLY A 130 -18.59 4.51 2.62
C GLY A 130 -18.08 5.18 3.90
N ASN A 131 -18.99 5.40 4.85
CA ASN A 131 -18.69 5.93 6.19
C ASN A 131 -18.53 4.85 7.27
N THR A 132 -18.62 3.56 6.91
CA THR A 132 -18.54 2.45 7.86
C THR A 132 -17.13 1.86 7.88
N ILE A 133 -16.52 1.88 9.06
CA ILE A 133 -15.28 1.18 9.38
C ILE A 133 -15.66 -0.24 9.84
N LYS A 134 -15.04 -1.26 9.25
CA LYS A 134 -15.11 -2.64 9.73
C LYS A 134 -13.82 -2.97 10.47
N ILE A 135 -13.94 -3.44 11.71
CA ILE A 135 -12.84 -3.69 12.64
C ILE A 135 -12.88 -5.15 13.08
N ILE A 136 -11.71 -5.79 13.21
CA ILE A 136 -11.57 -7.06 13.92
C ILE A 136 -10.88 -6.82 15.26
N GLU A 137 -11.52 -7.25 16.34
CA GLU A 137 -11.08 -7.03 17.71
C GLU A 137 -10.79 -8.38 18.37
N GLY A 138 -9.73 -8.43 19.19
CA GLY A 138 -9.48 -9.53 20.12
C GLY A 138 -10.04 -9.17 21.49
N ASN A 139 -10.46 -10.18 22.24
CA ASN A 139 -11.11 -10.02 23.54
C ASN A 139 -12.38 -9.14 23.52
N LYS A 140 -13.04 -9.02 22.36
CA LYS A 140 -14.35 -8.38 22.27
C LYS A 140 -15.39 -9.39 22.74
N SER A 141 -15.94 -9.17 23.93
CA SER A 141 -16.82 -10.14 24.60
C SER A 141 -16.15 -11.52 24.67
N ASP A 142 -14.92 -11.55 25.18
CA ASP A 142 -14.10 -12.75 25.38
C ASP A 142 -13.81 -13.54 24.08
N SER A 143 -13.83 -12.85 22.93
CA SER A 143 -13.68 -13.46 21.60
C SER A 143 -12.97 -12.58 20.57
N VAL A 144 -12.51 -13.19 19.48
CA VAL A 144 -12.14 -12.49 18.25
C VAL A 144 -13.38 -12.35 17.38
N SER A 145 -13.87 -11.13 17.22
CA SER A 145 -15.08 -10.85 16.44
C SER A 145 -15.00 -9.51 15.73
N TYR A 146 -15.93 -9.28 14.79
CA TYR A 146 -16.02 -8.00 14.09
C TYR A 146 -16.82 -6.97 14.89
N ARG A 147 -16.48 -5.70 14.68
CA ARG A 147 -17.27 -4.52 14.99
C ARG A 147 -17.41 -3.67 13.73
N GLU A 148 -18.50 -2.92 13.66
CA GLU A 148 -18.64 -1.83 12.69
C GLU A 148 -18.91 -0.53 13.43
N LEU A 149 -18.29 0.55 12.98
CA LEU A 149 -18.44 1.90 13.51
C LEU A 149 -18.50 2.90 12.36
N ALA A 150 -19.10 4.06 12.59
CA ALA A 150 -18.99 5.18 11.68
C ALA A 150 -17.60 5.82 11.80
N VAL A 151 -17.07 6.37 10.70
CA VAL A 151 -15.97 7.35 10.78
C VAL A 151 -16.46 8.54 11.61
N ASN A 152 -15.60 9.06 12.49
CA ASN A 152 -15.98 10.07 13.49
C ASN A 152 -17.11 9.61 14.42
N GLY A 153 -17.20 8.30 14.67
CA GLY A 153 -18.13 7.73 15.63
C GLY A 153 -17.68 7.95 17.05
N ARG A 154 -18.62 8.06 17.98
CA ARG A 154 -18.35 8.10 19.42
C ARG A 154 -17.57 6.87 19.87
N TYR A 155 -16.75 7.04 20.90
CA TYR A 155 -15.87 6.06 21.53
C TYR A 155 -14.61 5.72 20.75
N ILE A 156 -14.35 6.44 19.65
CA ILE A 156 -13.06 6.34 18.98
C ILE A 156 -12.10 7.19 19.80
N ARG A 157 -11.00 6.59 20.23
CA ARG A 157 -9.91 7.30 20.92
C ARG A 157 -8.82 7.77 19.93
N GLY A 158 -8.87 7.31 18.70
CA GLY A 158 -7.84 7.59 17.69
C GLY A 158 -7.17 6.32 17.18
N TYR A 159 -6.06 6.52 16.44
CA TYR A 159 -5.51 5.49 15.58
C TYR A 159 -3.98 5.40 15.65
N GLY A 160 -3.48 4.17 15.80
CA GLY A 160 -2.14 3.82 15.35
C GLY A 160 -2.15 3.68 13.83
N VAL A 161 -1.24 4.37 13.15
CA VAL A 161 -1.12 4.39 11.67
C VAL A 161 0.26 3.85 11.27
N PRO A 162 0.45 2.51 11.24
CA PRO A 162 1.76 1.91 11.03
C PRO A 162 2.37 2.34 9.69
N LYS A 163 3.69 2.62 9.69
CA LYS A 163 4.43 3.08 8.51
C LYS A 163 4.75 1.93 7.55
N TYR A 164 3.73 1.23 7.04
CA TYR A 164 3.85 0.07 6.14
C TYR A 164 4.70 0.34 4.89
N SER A 165 4.68 1.57 4.38
CA SER A 165 5.52 2.03 3.26
C SER A 165 7.01 1.79 3.51
N SER A 166 7.48 1.97 4.76
CA SER A 166 8.88 1.76 5.15
C SER A 166 9.33 0.29 5.07
N LYS A 167 8.38 -0.66 5.03
CA LYS A 167 8.63 -2.11 4.93
C LYS A 167 8.39 -2.66 3.52
N ALA A 168 7.89 -1.84 2.60
CA ALA A 168 7.59 -2.28 1.26
C ALA A 168 8.88 -2.53 0.46
N THR A 169 9.10 -3.79 0.06
CA THR A 169 10.27 -4.22 -0.73
C THR A 169 9.99 -4.29 -2.23
N GLY A 170 8.79 -3.88 -2.66
CA GLY A 170 8.38 -3.82 -4.07
C GLY A 170 7.68 -2.50 -4.35
N ALA A 171 8.37 -1.65 -5.12
CA ALA A 171 8.07 -0.27 -5.49
C ALA A 171 8.00 0.72 -4.31
N GLY A 172 8.88 1.72 -4.36
CA GLY A 172 9.19 2.61 -3.26
C GLY A 172 8.00 3.38 -2.68
N SER A 173 8.20 3.74 -1.42
CA SER A 173 7.48 4.70 -0.58
C SER A 173 6.70 5.80 -1.29
N GLY A 174 5.54 6.13 -0.72
CA GLY A 174 4.99 7.48 -0.80
C GLY A 174 3.60 7.60 -0.17
N SER A 175 3.54 7.86 1.14
CA SER A 175 2.39 8.50 1.79
C SER A 175 2.73 9.97 2.05
N GLY A 176 1.78 10.87 1.77
CA GLY A 176 1.68 12.20 2.39
C GLY A 176 2.43 13.36 1.73
N ASN A 177 1.67 14.39 1.33
CA ASN A 177 2.03 15.80 1.09
C ASN A 177 3.51 16.19 1.20
N GLY A 178 4.15 16.40 0.04
CA GLY A 178 5.48 16.98 -0.06
C GLY A 178 6.24 16.49 -1.28
N GLY A 179 5.76 16.86 -2.47
CA GLY A 179 6.55 16.84 -3.69
C GLY A 179 6.88 15.46 -4.29
N GLY A 180 5.90 14.84 -4.94
CA GLY A 180 6.16 13.82 -5.93
C GLY A 180 4.90 13.41 -6.70
N LEU A 181 4.96 13.44 -8.03
CA LEU A 181 3.82 13.04 -8.85
C LEU A 181 3.63 11.51 -8.85
N LYS A 182 2.42 11.08 -8.49
CA LYS A 182 1.96 9.68 -8.41
C LYS A 182 2.03 8.91 -9.73
N TYR A 183 1.88 9.59 -10.87
CA TYR A 183 1.89 8.98 -12.20
C TYR A 183 3.02 9.56 -13.05
N SER A 184 3.67 8.72 -13.84
CA SER A 184 4.79 9.11 -14.69
C SER A 184 4.38 9.20 -16.16
N LYS A 185 5.08 10.03 -16.93
CA LYS A 185 4.95 10.08 -18.38
C LYS A 185 5.15 8.69 -18.98
N GLY A 186 4.15 8.19 -19.70
CA GLY A 186 4.11 6.85 -20.26
C GLY A 186 3.01 5.96 -19.70
N ASP A 187 2.56 6.22 -18.47
CA ASP A 187 1.55 5.41 -17.79
C ASP A 187 0.21 5.41 -18.52
N ILE A 188 -0.46 4.26 -18.55
CA ILE A 188 -1.88 4.20 -18.89
C ILE A 188 -2.67 4.23 -17.59
N VAL A 189 -3.57 5.19 -17.52
CA VAL A 189 -4.41 5.45 -16.36
C VAL A 189 -5.87 5.44 -16.77
N ASN A 190 -6.76 5.28 -15.80
CA ASN A 190 -8.18 5.44 -16.05
C ASN A 190 -8.59 6.86 -15.63
N PHE A 191 -8.83 7.73 -16.61
CA PHE A 191 -9.33 9.08 -16.36
C PHE A 191 -10.83 9.00 -16.04
N THR A 192 -11.24 9.57 -14.92
CA THR A 192 -12.63 9.55 -14.42
C THR A 192 -13.28 10.93 -14.44
N GLY A 193 -12.54 11.98 -14.81
CA GLY A 193 -13.06 13.33 -14.89
C GLY A 193 -13.93 13.59 -16.11
N SER A 194 -14.54 14.78 -16.12
CA SER A 194 -15.42 15.27 -17.19
C SER A 194 -14.88 16.52 -17.91
N LYS A 195 -13.67 16.97 -17.56
CA LYS A 195 -13.03 18.19 -18.07
C LYS A 195 -11.51 18.01 -18.17
N HIS A 196 -10.90 18.61 -19.19
CA HIS A 196 -9.44 18.78 -19.27
C HIS A 196 -9.08 20.25 -19.47
N TYR A 197 -7.83 20.60 -19.24
CA TYR A 197 -7.34 21.97 -19.23
C TYR A 197 -6.23 22.18 -20.26
N THR A 198 -6.16 23.38 -20.84
CA THR A 198 -5.16 23.73 -21.88
C THR A 198 -3.76 23.89 -21.31
N SER A 199 -3.62 24.15 -20.01
CA SER A 199 -2.34 24.20 -19.30
C SER A 199 -2.48 23.72 -17.85
N ALA A 200 -1.34 23.41 -17.21
CA ALA A 200 -1.26 22.88 -15.85
C ALA A 200 -1.85 23.82 -14.77
N ASN A 201 -2.06 25.11 -15.08
CA ASN A 201 -2.64 26.10 -14.16
C ASN A 201 -3.86 26.85 -14.74
N ALA A 202 -4.42 26.39 -15.86
CA ALA A 202 -5.58 27.05 -16.47
C ALA A 202 -6.79 27.05 -15.51
N ILE A 203 -7.59 28.11 -15.56
CA ILE A 203 -8.76 28.26 -14.66
C ILE A 203 -9.96 27.45 -15.19
N SER A 204 -10.05 27.29 -16.50
CA SER A 204 -11.16 26.63 -17.18
C SER A 204 -10.65 25.77 -18.33
N GLY A 205 -11.47 24.82 -18.75
CA GLY A 205 -11.19 23.99 -19.90
C GLY A 205 -12.44 23.28 -20.41
N PRO A 206 -12.38 22.73 -21.62
CA PRO A 206 -13.53 22.11 -22.28
C PRO A 206 -13.90 20.76 -21.66
N SER A 207 -15.15 20.36 -21.86
CA SER A 207 -15.69 19.08 -21.42
C SER A 207 -15.05 17.92 -22.19
N CYS A 208 -14.85 16.79 -21.53
CA CYS A 208 -14.39 15.57 -22.16
C CYS A 208 -14.99 14.32 -21.51
N LYS A 209 -14.88 13.18 -22.19
CA LYS A 209 -15.38 11.89 -21.69
C LYS A 209 -14.27 11.13 -20.96
N ALA A 210 -14.66 10.53 -19.84
CA ALA A 210 -13.83 9.60 -19.06
C ALA A 210 -13.43 8.36 -19.86
N GLY A 211 -12.38 7.66 -19.43
CA GLY A 211 -11.90 6.41 -19.99
C GLY A 211 -10.37 6.28 -19.94
N LYS A 212 -9.82 5.28 -20.62
CA LYS A 212 -8.37 5.03 -20.59
C LYS A 212 -7.60 6.14 -21.32
N ALA A 213 -6.56 6.65 -20.67
CA ALA A 213 -5.72 7.70 -21.21
C ALA A 213 -4.25 7.46 -20.84
N LYS A 214 -3.34 8.01 -21.65
CA LYS A 214 -1.90 7.96 -21.44
C LYS A 214 -1.42 9.25 -20.79
N VAL A 215 -0.63 9.14 -19.73
CA VAL A 215 0.14 10.27 -19.19
C VAL A 215 1.23 10.63 -20.20
N THR A 216 1.18 11.85 -20.70
CA THR A 216 2.09 12.35 -21.74
C THR A 216 2.97 13.48 -21.25
N ASP A 217 2.60 14.11 -20.14
CA ASP A 217 3.45 15.03 -19.40
C ASP A 217 3.02 15.17 -17.94
N THR A 218 3.91 15.77 -17.13
CA THR A 218 3.77 15.89 -15.69
C THR A 218 4.29 17.25 -15.22
N ALA A 219 3.53 17.98 -14.40
CA ALA A 219 3.90 19.29 -13.88
C ALA A 219 3.61 19.38 -12.38
N GLU A 220 4.66 19.17 -11.60
CA GLU A 220 4.55 19.09 -10.15
C GLU A 220 4.22 20.46 -9.53
N GLY A 221 3.43 20.46 -8.46
CA GLY A 221 3.02 21.68 -7.76
C GLY A 221 2.01 22.55 -8.52
N THR A 222 1.44 22.08 -9.63
CA THR A 222 0.43 22.81 -10.41
C THR A 222 -0.99 22.37 -10.07
N LYS A 223 -1.99 23.18 -10.45
CA LYS A 223 -3.42 22.85 -10.23
C LYS A 223 -3.83 21.54 -10.90
N HIS A 224 -3.29 21.29 -12.09
CA HIS A 224 -3.60 20.14 -12.93
C HIS A 224 -2.29 19.42 -13.29
N PRO A 225 -1.79 18.52 -12.42
CA PRO A 225 -0.42 18.04 -12.50
C PRO A 225 -0.12 17.02 -13.60
N TYR A 226 -1.13 16.49 -14.31
CA TYR A 226 -0.94 15.45 -15.32
C TYR A 226 -1.53 15.87 -16.66
N HIS A 227 -0.77 15.73 -17.74
CA HIS A 227 -1.29 15.87 -19.10
C HIS A 227 -1.66 14.49 -19.65
N LEU A 228 -2.92 14.30 -20.02
CA LEU A 228 -3.46 13.05 -20.53
C LEU A 228 -3.88 13.16 -21.99
N ILE A 229 -3.63 12.09 -22.75
CA ILE A 229 -4.20 11.90 -24.10
C ILE A 229 -4.96 10.58 -24.12
N ALA A 230 -6.21 10.62 -24.57
CA ALA A 230 -7.07 9.44 -24.69
C ALA A 230 -6.40 8.31 -25.49
N VAL A 231 -6.56 7.08 -25.03
CA VAL A 231 -6.15 5.89 -25.79
C VAL A 231 -7.19 5.63 -26.88
N ASN A 232 -6.76 5.36 -28.10
CA ASN A 232 -7.66 5.05 -29.23
C ASN A 232 -8.59 3.88 -28.87
N GLY A 233 -9.89 4.06 -29.16
CA GLY A 233 -10.93 3.05 -28.88
C GLY A 233 -11.36 2.95 -27.41
N SER A 234 -10.84 3.80 -26.50
CA SER A 234 -11.20 3.77 -25.08
C SER A 234 -12.54 4.42 -24.72
N GLY A 235 -13.17 5.14 -25.67
CA GLY A 235 -14.33 5.99 -25.41
C GLY A 235 -14.01 7.32 -24.71
N SER A 236 -12.77 7.52 -24.25
CA SER A 236 -12.31 8.78 -23.69
C SER A 236 -12.07 9.83 -24.77
N THR A 237 -12.29 11.10 -24.42
CA THR A 237 -11.92 12.25 -25.26
C THR A 237 -11.01 13.22 -24.52
N VAL A 238 -10.32 12.77 -23.46
CA VAL A 238 -9.38 13.60 -22.71
C VAL A 238 -8.17 13.94 -23.58
N TYR A 239 -7.82 15.23 -23.63
CA TYR A 239 -6.67 15.76 -24.37
C TYR A 239 -6.22 17.04 -23.69
N GLY A 240 -5.47 16.93 -22.59
CA GLY A 240 -5.08 18.10 -21.82
C GLY A 240 -4.68 17.77 -20.40
N TRP A 241 -4.41 18.81 -19.62
CA TRP A 241 -4.08 18.72 -18.21
C TRP A 241 -5.31 18.35 -17.39
N VAL A 242 -5.14 17.56 -16.31
CA VAL A 242 -6.22 17.11 -15.43
C VAL A 242 -5.79 17.13 -13.97
N ASN A 243 -6.77 17.09 -13.06
CA ASN A 243 -6.51 16.97 -11.64
C ASN A 243 -6.02 15.57 -11.28
N ALA A 244 -5.19 15.47 -10.24
CA ALA A 244 -4.79 14.18 -9.67
C ALA A 244 -5.99 13.35 -9.19
N SER A 245 -7.04 14.01 -8.68
CA SER A 245 -8.28 13.40 -8.22
C SER A 245 -9.08 12.74 -9.34
N ASP A 246 -8.87 13.16 -10.59
CA ASP A 246 -9.64 12.70 -11.75
C ASP A 246 -9.00 11.47 -12.41
N ILE A 247 -8.05 10.83 -11.72
CA ILE A 247 -7.34 9.64 -12.19
C ILE A 247 -7.56 8.51 -11.17
N ALA A 248 -8.21 7.44 -11.61
CA ALA A 248 -8.50 6.27 -10.79
C ALA A 248 -7.75 5.01 -11.27
N GLY A 249 -7.55 4.08 -10.35
CA GLY A 249 -6.94 2.77 -10.63
C GLY A 249 -5.40 2.74 -10.50
N ALA A 250 -4.87 1.51 -10.44
CA ALA A 250 -3.44 1.28 -10.57
C ALA A 250 -2.99 1.70 -11.98
N SER A 251 -1.84 2.34 -12.12
CA SER A 251 -1.21 2.48 -13.43
C SER A 251 -0.99 1.08 -13.97
N THR A 252 -1.71 0.71 -15.04
CA THR A 252 -1.18 -0.35 -15.87
C THR A 252 -0.16 0.36 -16.73
N ALA A 253 1.12 0.05 -16.51
CA ALA A 253 2.12 0.36 -17.52
C ALA A 253 1.52 -0.10 -18.85
N ALA A 254 1.33 0.82 -19.80
CA ALA A 254 1.14 0.40 -21.19
C ALA A 254 2.20 -0.67 -21.43
N ALA A 255 1.83 -1.82 -21.95
CA ALA A 255 2.75 -2.92 -22.19
C ALA A 255 3.99 -2.43 -22.96
N SER A 256 5.00 -2.05 -22.18
CA SER A 256 6.28 -1.44 -22.54
C SER A 256 6.97 -1.12 -21.21
N GLY A 257 7.23 -2.14 -20.40
CA GLY A 257 8.17 -1.97 -19.30
C GLY A 257 9.53 -1.64 -19.90
N SER A 258 10.19 -0.59 -19.38
CA SER A 258 11.57 -0.29 -19.75
C SER A 258 12.47 -1.46 -19.38
N ILE A 259 13.30 -1.89 -20.32
CA ILE A 259 14.31 -2.91 -20.09
C ILE A 259 15.35 -2.34 -19.13
N ALA A 260 15.57 -3.02 -18.00
CA ALA A 260 16.44 -2.57 -16.92
C ALA A 260 17.31 -3.74 -16.40
N GLU A 261 18.38 -3.41 -15.68
CA GLU A 261 19.27 -4.41 -15.05
C GLU A 261 18.50 -5.38 -14.15
N GLY A 262 18.87 -6.65 -14.19
CA GLY A 262 18.20 -7.75 -13.49
C GLY A 262 16.88 -8.23 -14.11
N LYS A 263 16.35 -7.57 -15.15
CA LYS A 263 15.14 -8.03 -15.83
C LYS A 263 15.42 -9.19 -16.78
N THR A 264 14.40 -10.03 -16.96
CA THR A 264 14.41 -11.08 -17.98
C THR A 264 13.82 -10.55 -19.28
N VAL A 265 14.56 -10.71 -20.38
CA VAL A 265 14.19 -10.26 -21.72
C VAL A 265 14.31 -11.39 -22.73
N LYS A 266 13.63 -11.27 -23.87
CA LYS A 266 13.86 -12.08 -25.06
C LYS A 266 14.44 -11.22 -26.16
N VAL A 267 15.35 -11.82 -26.94
CA VAL A 267 15.79 -11.23 -28.20
C VAL A 267 14.70 -11.47 -29.24
N LYS A 268 14.17 -10.39 -29.84
CA LYS A 268 13.12 -10.48 -30.85
C LYS A 268 13.56 -11.34 -32.02
N SER A 269 12.62 -12.05 -32.64
CA SER A 269 12.89 -12.83 -33.84
C SER A 269 13.40 -11.97 -35.01
N SER A 270 13.00 -10.70 -35.06
CA SER A 270 13.42 -9.70 -36.05
C SER A 270 14.83 -9.13 -35.84
N ALA A 271 15.46 -9.36 -34.67
CA ALA A 271 16.78 -8.81 -34.38
C ALA A 271 17.83 -9.39 -35.33
N ALA A 272 18.63 -8.52 -35.97
CA ALA A 272 19.59 -8.93 -37.01
C ALA A 272 21.03 -8.93 -36.52
N LYS A 273 21.44 -7.90 -35.77
CA LYS A 273 22.83 -7.64 -35.38
C LYS A 273 22.93 -7.35 -33.90
N TYR A 274 23.99 -7.85 -33.26
CA TYR A 274 24.40 -7.37 -31.95
C TYR A 274 24.80 -5.90 -32.03
N ALA A 275 24.84 -5.22 -30.89
CA ALA A 275 25.35 -3.84 -30.82
C ALA A 275 26.82 -3.72 -31.25
N THR A 276 27.56 -4.83 -31.21
CA THR A 276 28.95 -4.98 -31.67
C THR A 276 29.08 -5.29 -33.18
N GLY A 277 27.95 -5.41 -33.91
CA GLY A 277 27.91 -5.53 -35.38
C GLY A 277 27.86 -6.95 -35.95
N GLN A 278 28.11 -7.99 -35.14
CA GLN A 278 28.01 -9.39 -35.58
C GLN A 278 26.54 -9.79 -35.77
N THR A 279 26.30 -10.74 -36.68
CA THR A 279 24.96 -11.33 -36.88
C THR A 279 24.52 -12.09 -35.64
N ILE A 280 23.28 -11.88 -35.20
CA ILE A 280 22.68 -12.63 -34.09
C ILE A 280 22.33 -14.05 -34.59
N PRO A 281 22.90 -15.11 -34.00
CA PRO A 281 22.54 -16.48 -34.34
C PRO A 281 21.06 -16.77 -34.05
N SER A 282 20.43 -17.63 -34.86
CA SER A 282 19.03 -18.00 -34.68
C SER A 282 18.72 -18.58 -33.29
N TRP A 283 19.66 -19.33 -32.70
CA TRP A 283 19.51 -19.92 -31.37
C TRP A 283 19.41 -18.89 -30.24
N VAL A 284 19.82 -17.64 -30.49
CA VAL A 284 19.75 -16.54 -29.50
C VAL A 284 18.37 -15.89 -29.46
N LYS A 285 17.57 -16.07 -30.52
CA LYS A 285 16.26 -15.45 -30.64
C LYS A 285 15.21 -16.19 -29.83
N SER A 286 14.22 -15.45 -29.32
CA SER A 286 13.07 -15.98 -28.57
C SER A 286 13.42 -16.75 -27.27
N ARG A 287 14.69 -16.77 -26.87
CA ARG A 287 15.16 -17.29 -25.59
C ARG A 287 15.18 -16.20 -24.53
N LYS A 288 15.08 -16.62 -23.27
CA LYS A 288 15.09 -15.73 -22.10
C LYS A 288 16.53 -15.46 -21.66
N TYR A 289 16.83 -14.19 -21.39
CA TYR A 289 18.13 -13.71 -20.94
C TYR A 289 17.96 -12.74 -19.80
N THR A 290 18.92 -12.71 -18.89
CA THR A 290 18.98 -11.72 -17.81
C THR A 290 19.77 -10.50 -18.29
N VAL A 291 19.21 -9.31 -18.13
CA VAL A 291 19.95 -8.06 -18.35
C VAL A 291 20.99 -7.92 -17.24
N GLN A 292 22.26 -8.04 -17.60
CA GLN A 292 23.37 -7.86 -16.68
C GLN A 292 23.73 -6.39 -16.48
N LYS A 293 23.65 -5.58 -17.55
CA LYS A 293 23.99 -4.16 -17.52
C LYS A 293 23.22 -3.38 -18.59
N ILE A 294 22.89 -2.11 -18.32
CA ILE A 294 22.39 -1.16 -19.33
C ILE A 294 23.46 -0.11 -19.60
N ASP A 295 23.62 0.26 -20.87
CA ASP A 295 24.48 1.37 -21.29
C ASP A 295 23.84 2.08 -22.48
N GLY A 296 23.21 3.24 -22.23
CA GLY A 296 22.49 3.98 -23.26
C GLY A 296 21.34 3.17 -23.89
N ASP A 297 21.43 2.91 -25.19
CA ASP A 297 20.40 2.21 -25.98
C ASP A 297 20.63 0.69 -26.09
N ARG A 298 21.61 0.15 -25.36
CA ARG A 298 21.99 -1.28 -25.39
C ARG A 298 21.97 -1.93 -24.01
N ALA A 299 21.75 -3.24 -24.01
CA ALA A 299 21.72 -4.09 -22.83
C ALA A 299 22.71 -5.25 -22.99
N LEU A 300 23.49 -5.52 -21.94
CA LEU A 300 24.37 -6.69 -21.85
C LEU A 300 23.57 -7.88 -21.34
N LEU A 301 23.50 -8.95 -22.13
CA LEU A 301 22.80 -10.17 -21.75
C LEU A 301 23.75 -11.15 -21.05
N LYS A 302 23.41 -11.55 -19.82
CA LYS A 302 24.27 -12.33 -18.92
C LYS A 302 24.70 -13.67 -19.51
N GLU A 303 23.77 -14.41 -20.11
CA GLU A 303 23.99 -15.81 -20.50
C GLU A 303 24.76 -15.95 -21.82
N ILE A 304 24.94 -14.85 -22.57
CA ILE A 304 25.69 -14.81 -23.83
C ILE A 304 26.79 -13.75 -23.85
N THR A 305 26.94 -13.00 -22.76
CA THR A 305 27.92 -11.92 -22.58
C THR A 305 28.01 -10.99 -23.80
N SER A 306 26.86 -10.64 -24.37
CA SER A 306 26.77 -9.88 -25.63
C SER A 306 25.80 -8.72 -25.49
N TRP A 307 26.15 -7.60 -26.14
CA TRP A 307 25.33 -6.39 -26.15
C TRP A 307 24.27 -6.45 -27.26
N VAL A 308 23.01 -6.23 -26.90
CA VAL A 308 21.87 -6.17 -27.81
C VAL A 308 21.19 -4.81 -27.65
N LYS A 309 20.71 -4.21 -28.74
CA LYS A 309 19.93 -2.97 -28.66
C LYS A 309 18.64 -3.20 -27.88
N ILE A 310 18.29 -2.26 -27.01
CA ILE A 310 17.03 -2.28 -26.25
C ILE A 310 15.82 -2.37 -27.20
N SER A 311 15.90 -1.75 -28.38
CA SER A 311 14.87 -1.84 -29.42
C SER A 311 14.64 -3.25 -29.96
N ASP A 312 15.66 -4.12 -29.88
CA ASP A 312 15.64 -5.50 -30.38
C ASP A 312 15.30 -6.52 -29.28
N LEU A 313 14.95 -6.02 -28.10
CA LEU A 313 14.58 -6.82 -26.94
C LEU A 313 13.11 -6.59 -26.59
N GLU A 314 12.51 -7.61 -25.99
CA GLU A 314 11.17 -7.56 -25.40
C GLU A 314 11.22 -8.17 -24.00
N LEU A 315 10.37 -7.72 -23.08
CA LEU A 315 10.29 -8.33 -21.75
C LEU A 315 9.73 -9.76 -21.85
N ALA A 316 10.31 -10.68 -21.07
CA ALA A 316 10.13 -12.14 -21.21
C ALA A 316 9.09 -12.77 -20.29
#